data_AF-A0A947YWC2-F1
#
_entry.id   AF-A0A947YWC2-F1
#
_cell.length_a   1.000
_cell.length_b   1.000
_cell.length_c   1.000
_cell.angle_alpha   90.00
_cell.angle_beta   90.00
_cell.angle_gamma   90.00
#
_symmetry.space_group_name_H-M   'P 1'
#
loop_
_entity.id
_entity.type
_entity.pdbx_description
1 polymer ?
#
loop_
_entity_poly.entity_id
_entity_poly.type
_entity_poly.pdbx_seq_one_letter_code
_entity_poly.pdbx_strand_id
1 'polypeptide(L)'
;MKMAVFSAFLAFATYMCDGNDKKESTDCANDRKEPDQGLVCNENVVLSEPSEQGVFAFKTTLYVNISSAGIIETETYSRILGILHLTKSPMGEDLQIELCDLLIPAVSIPGQAGPTEMIMVSNVYPELAPAQTSMTVENYTTCSDVSFPMVSFIFSAVLPDPLNDSLPDTGLCSGTSPPCITDMDNDSNPGVTFEALNVPGIDVRSIYMIMRSTMDFSGIIGSEDLLLGNSMWTIEQKAVGCTIVPLGQTNPRPCNESELDIVRKVNPRLEMVPSKAGSLIGRRTGPISCEDLLLSEDEIFGR
;
A
#
# COMPACT_ATOMS: atom_id res chain seq x y z
N MET A 1 38.27 -9.74 12.87
CA MET A 1 37.14 -9.19 13.65
C MET A 1 35.88 -9.75 12.99
N LYS A 2 35.30 -10.81 13.56
CA LYS A 2 34.22 -11.59 12.95
C LYS A 2 32.88 -10.99 13.38
N MET A 3 32.09 -10.49 12.43
CA MET A 3 30.70 -10.08 12.65
C MET A 3 29.83 -11.33 12.78
N ALA A 4 29.14 -11.44 13.91
CA ALA A 4 28.14 -12.46 14.14
C ALA A 4 26.83 -12.02 13.48
N VAL A 5 26.35 -12.83 12.55
CA VAL A 5 25.01 -12.74 11.95
C VAL A 5 24.03 -13.28 12.98
N PHE A 6 23.21 -12.40 13.56
CA PHE A 6 22.08 -12.79 14.40
C PHE A 6 20.87 -13.02 13.49
N SER A 7 20.64 -14.27 13.11
CA SER A 7 19.41 -14.72 12.47
C SER A 7 18.34 -14.86 13.56
N ALA A 8 17.53 -13.82 13.77
CA ALA A 8 16.31 -13.94 14.56
C ALA A 8 15.24 -14.60 13.68
N PHE A 9 14.95 -15.87 13.96
CA PHE A 9 13.79 -16.57 13.42
C PHE A 9 12.53 -15.92 14.02
N LEU A 10 11.77 -15.19 13.21
CA LEU A 10 10.40 -14.80 13.53
C LEU A 10 9.50 -16.02 13.43
N ALA A 11 8.98 -16.46 14.57
CA ALA A 11 7.89 -17.41 14.65
C ALA A 11 6.57 -16.65 14.51
N PHE A 12 6.22 -16.20 13.30
CA PHE A 12 4.82 -15.96 12.95
C PHE A 12 4.16 -17.33 12.75
N ALA A 13 3.85 -18.00 13.87
CA ALA A 13 3.19 -19.29 13.85
C ALA A 13 1.73 -19.12 13.41
N THR A 14 1.50 -19.16 12.09
CA THR A 14 0.34 -19.84 11.48
C THR A 14 -1.00 -19.59 12.19
N TYR A 15 -1.55 -18.39 12.00
CA TYR A 15 -3.00 -18.17 11.96
C TYR A 15 -3.50 -18.09 10.50
N MET A 16 -2.64 -18.44 9.54
CA MET A 16 -3.02 -18.66 8.15
C MET A 16 -3.33 -20.14 7.98
N CYS A 17 -4.62 -20.49 7.99
CA CYS A 17 -5.05 -21.76 7.40
C CYS A 17 -4.75 -21.65 5.90
N ASP A 18 -3.79 -22.44 5.43
CA ASP A 18 -3.51 -22.60 4.00
C ASP A 18 -4.77 -23.18 3.33
N GLY A 19 -5.49 -22.36 2.57
CA GLY A 19 -6.77 -22.71 1.96
C GLY A 19 -6.69 -23.66 0.76
N ASN A 20 -5.50 -24.23 0.48
CA ASN A 20 -5.27 -24.94 -0.78
C ASN A 20 -5.33 -26.48 -0.73
N ASP A 21 -5.53 -27.10 0.43
CA ASP A 21 -5.67 -28.56 0.49
C ASP A 21 -7.12 -29.01 0.60
N LYS A 22 -7.73 -29.34 -0.55
CA LYS A 22 -8.98 -30.10 -0.66
C LYS A 22 -8.79 -31.58 -0.28
N LYS A 23 -8.27 -31.85 0.91
CA LYS A 23 -8.34 -33.18 1.53
C LYS A 23 -8.68 -33.05 3.00
N GLU A 24 -9.75 -33.76 3.37
CA GLU A 24 -10.20 -33.99 4.74
C GLU A 24 -9.01 -34.22 5.68
N SER A 25 -8.77 -33.27 6.59
CA SER A 25 -7.85 -33.43 7.70
C SER A 25 -8.36 -32.60 8.87
N THR A 26 -9.10 -33.26 9.76
CA THR A 26 -9.60 -32.73 11.04
C THR A 26 -8.51 -32.55 12.12
N ASP A 27 -7.22 -32.65 11.77
CA ASP A 27 -6.13 -32.74 12.74
C ASP A 27 -5.27 -31.46 12.85
N CYS A 28 -5.91 -30.28 12.97
CA CYS A 28 -5.23 -29.06 13.42
C CYS A 28 -5.27 -28.86 14.95
N ALA A 29 -5.88 -29.78 15.69
CA ALA A 29 -5.92 -29.73 17.15
C ALA A 29 -5.02 -30.83 17.72
N ASN A 30 -3.93 -30.47 18.39
CA ASN A 30 -3.58 -31.01 19.73
C ASN A 30 -2.11 -30.88 20.16
N ASP A 31 -1.17 -30.37 19.35
CA ASP A 31 0.23 -30.31 19.79
C ASP A 31 0.91 -28.94 19.57
N ARG A 32 0.43 -27.92 20.30
CA ARG A 32 1.21 -26.69 20.53
C ARG A 32 1.46 -26.50 22.03
N LYS A 33 2.73 -26.51 22.40
CA LYS A 33 3.21 -25.96 23.68
C LYS A 33 3.15 -24.42 23.56
N GLU A 34 2.34 -23.80 24.42
CA GLU A 34 2.16 -22.34 24.55
C GLU A 34 3.50 -21.59 24.67
N PRO A 35 3.63 -20.46 23.96
CA PRO A 35 3.29 -19.19 24.59
C PRO A 35 2.49 -18.30 23.63
N ASP A 36 1.22 -18.04 23.95
CA ASP A 36 0.43 -16.87 23.53
C ASP A 36 -1.03 -17.16 23.89
N GLN A 37 -1.67 -16.27 24.64
CA GLN A 37 -3.10 -16.37 24.92
C GLN A 37 -3.82 -16.24 23.57
N GLY A 38 -4.31 -17.35 23.03
CA GLY A 38 -4.99 -17.39 21.73
C GLY A 38 -6.18 -16.42 21.67
N LEU A 39 -6.64 -16.14 20.45
CA LEU A 39 -7.84 -15.32 20.22
C LEU A 39 -9.03 -15.92 21.00
N VAL A 40 -9.61 -15.12 21.89
CA VAL A 40 -10.86 -15.46 22.58
C VAL A 40 -12.01 -15.00 21.70
N CYS A 41 -12.92 -15.89 21.32
CA CYS A 41 -14.04 -15.57 20.43
C CYS A 41 -15.35 -15.35 21.20
N ASN A 42 -16.27 -14.60 20.60
CA ASN A 42 -17.60 -14.26 21.15
C ASN A 42 -17.60 -13.27 22.33
N GLU A 43 -16.51 -12.54 22.57
CA GLU A 43 -16.52 -11.42 23.51
C GLU A 43 -17.09 -10.18 22.81
N ASN A 44 -17.99 -9.45 23.47
CA ASN A 44 -18.52 -8.21 22.90
C ASN A 44 -17.43 -7.15 22.78
N VAL A 45 -17.40 -6.44 21.65
CA VAL A 45 -16.41 -5.39 21.36
C VAL A 45 -17.09 -4.09 20.93
N VAL A 46 -16.42 -2.97 21.16
CA VAL A 46 -16.86 -1.64 20.72
C VAL A 46 -15.81 -1.06 19.78
N LEU A 47 -16.07 -1.09 18.47
CA LEU A 47 -15.12 -0.56 17.48
C LEU A 47 -15.14 0.97 17.44
N SER A 48 -16.33 1.56 17.54
CA SER A 48 -16.56 2.99 17.62
C SER A 48 -17.79 3.27 18.50
N GLU A 49 -17.91 4.50 19.00
CA GLU A 49 -19.08 4.96 19.72
C GLU A 49 -19.81 6.08 18.95
N PRO A 50 -21.12 6.31 19.17
CA PRO A 50 -21.81 7.43 18.54
C PRO A 50 -21.19 8.80 18.84
N SER A 51 -20.50 8.94 19.98
CA SER A 51 -19.83 10.16 20.41
C SER A 51 -18.33 10.18 20.14
N GLU A 52 -17.72 9.05 19.78
CA GLU A 52 -16.27 8.92 19.65
C GLU A 52 -15.90 8.08 18.43
N GLN A 53 -15.05 8.66 17.58
CA GLN A 53 -14.50 7.97 16.42
C GLN A 53 -13.53 6.87 16.87
N GLY A 54 -13.70 5.66 16.32
CA GLY A 54 -12.69 4.62 16.44
C GLY A 54 -11.51 4.95 15.54
N VAL A 55 -10.32 5.14 16.09
CA VAL A 55 -9.10 5.41 15.31
C VAL A 55 -8.16 4.23 15.40
N PHE A 56 -7.86 3.63 14.25
CA PHE A 56 -6.94 2.52 14.12
C PHE A 56 -5.81 2.89 13.18
N ALA A 57 -4.56 2.63 13.56
CA ALA A 57 -3.48 2.52 12.60
C ALA A 57 -3.56 1.16 11.91
N PHE A 58 -3.31 1.10 10.60
CA PHE A 58 -3.22 -0.17 9.89
C PHE A 58 -1.92 -0.32 9.11
N LYS A 59 -1.44 -1.56 9.07
CA LYS A 59 -0.31 -2.01 8.26
C LYS A 59 -0.77 -3.13 7.36
N THR A 60 -0.55 -2.94 6.06
CA THR A 60 -0.79 -3.97 5.06
C THR A 60 0.54 -4.39 4.44
N THR A 61 0.84 -5.68 4.46
CA THR A 61 2.00 -6.26 3.75
C THR A 61 1.50 -6.99 2.52
N LEU A 62 1.96 -6.56 1.35
CA LEU A 62 1.49 -7.03 0.05
C LEU A 62 2.58 -7.83 -0.64
N TYR A 63 2.22 -8.99 -1.19
CA TYR A 63 3.11 -9.76 -2.06
C TYR A 63 3.00 -9.21 -3.48
N VAL A 64 4.09 -8.63 -3.97
CA VAL A 64 4.13 -7.99 -5.28
C VAL A 64 5.16 -8.68 -6.16
N ASN A 65 4.79 -8.93 -7.40
CA ASN A 65 5.73 -9.20 -8.47
C ASN A 65 6.14 -7.86 -9.08
N ILE A 66 7.44 -7.64 -9.18
CA ILE A 66 7.98 -6.47 -9.86
C ILE A 66 8.54 -6.90 -11.21
N SER A 67 7.96 -6.34 -12.26
CA SER A 67 8.42 -6.57 -13.63
C SER A 67 8.98 -5.29 -14.25
N SER A 68 10.18 -5.37 -14.81
CA SER A 68 10.79 -4.27 -15.57
C SER A 68 11.28 -4.78 -16.92
N ALA A 69 10.68 -4.27 -18.00
CA ALA A 69 11.01 -4.57 -19.39
C ALA A 69 11.13 -6.07 -19.75
N GLY A 70 10.53 -6.98 -18.98
CA GLY A 70 10.71 -8.44 -19.11
C GLY A 70 12.14 -8.93 -18.81
N ILE A 71 13.01 -8.06 -18.28
CA ILE A 71 14.38 -8.38 -17.88
C ILE A 71 14.40 -8.87 -16.44
N ILE A 72 13.47 -8.37 -15.63
CA ILE A 72 13.35 -8.68 -14.21
C ILE A 72 11.93 -9.11 -13.96
N GLU A 73 11.81 -10.21 -13.25
CA GLU A 73 10.60 -10.65 -12.56
C GLU A 73 11.06 -11.06 -11.17
N THR A 74 10.62 -10.34 -10.15
CA THR A 74 11.03 -10.59 -8.78
C THR A 74 9.85 -10.42 -7.85
N GLU A 75 9.52 -11.48 -7.13
CA GLU A 75 8.57 -11.41 -6.03
C GLU A 75 9.23 -10.79 -4.80
N THR A 76 8.54 -9.84 -4.19
CA THR A 76 8.98 -9.12 -2.99
C THR A 76 7.76 -8.60 -2.23
N TYR A 77 7.99 -7.84 -1.16
CA TYR A 77 6.96 -7.32 -0.29
C TYR A 77 6.88 -5.81 -0.43
N SER A 78 5.68 -5.31 -0.72
CA SER A 78 5.34 -3.90 -0.57
C SER A 78 4.61 -3.70 0.75
N ARG A 79 4.66 -2.48 1.28
CA ARG A 79 3.95 -2.15 2.52
C ARG A 79 3.14 -0.88 2.33
N ILE A 80 1.94 -0.92 2.86
CA ILE A 80 1.05 0.24 2.98
C ILE A 80 0.81 0.50 4.46
N LEU A 81 0.98 1.75 4.87
CA LEU A 81 0.60 2.26 6.18
C LEU A 81 -0.48 3.32 6.05
N GLY A 82 -1.42 3.32 6.97
CA GLY A 82 -2.41 4.38 7.04
C GLY A 82 -3.21 4.38 8.34
N ILE A 83 -4.19 5.27 8.39
CA ILE A 83 -5.09 5.46 9.52
C ILE A 83 -6.52 5.17 9.06
N LEU A 84 -7.23 4.38 9.84
CA LEU A 84 -8.65 4.08 9.69
C LEU A 84 -9.43 4.90 10.73
N HIS A 85 -10.39 5.65 10.23
CA HIS A 85 -11.31 6.47 10.97
C HIS A 85 -12.70 5.86 10.88
N LEU A 86 -13.13 5.19 11.94
CA LEU A 86 -14.42 4.49 12.04
C LEU A 86 -15.44 5.36 12.76
N THR A 87 -16.55 5.64 12.08
CA THR A 87 -17.66 6.40 12.63
C THR A 87 -18.93 5.58 12.57
N LYS A 88 -19.57 5.37 13.72
CA LYS A 88 -20.80 4.58 13.78
C LYS A 88 -21.91 5.21 12.96
N SER A 89 -22.51 4.44 12.06
CA SER A 89 -23.67 4.85 11.26
C SER A 89 -24.84 3.87 11.44
N PRO A 90 -26.09 4.26 11.10
CA PRO A 90 -27.23 3.35 11.19
C PRO A 90 -27.14 2.12 10.28
N MET A 91 -26.25 2.15 9.28
CA MET A 91 -26.08 1.10 8.27
C MET A 91 -24.79 0.28 8.46
N GLY A 92 -23.98 0.58 9.47
CA GLY A 92 -22.69 -0.06 9.72
C GLY A 92 -21.70 0.91 10.34
N GLU A 93 -20.42 0.77 9.99
CA GLU A 93 -19.40 1.76 10.30
C GLU A 93 -19.01 2.50 9.02
N ASP A 94 -19.10 3.83 9.03
CA ASP A 94 -18.53 4.64 7.96
C ASP A 94 -17.02 4.68 8.19
N LEU A 95 -16.26 4.30 7.16
CA LEU A 95 -14.81 4.21 7.21
C LEU A 95 -14.19 5.30 6.34
N GLN A 96 -13.32 6.09 6.93
CA GLN A 96 -12.39 6.96 6.22
C GLN A 96 -10.96 6.41 6.36
N ILE A 97 -10.25 6.31 5.24
CA ILE A 97 -8.88 5.80 5.17
C ILE A 97 -7.94 6.94 4.76
N GLU A 98 -6.98 7.24 5.61
CA GLU A 98 -5.88 8.16 5.32
C GLU A 98 -4.61 7.34 5.02
N LEU A 99 -4.02 7.54 3.85
CA LEU A 99 -2.79 6.85 3.46
C LEU A 99 -1.58 7.64 3.95
N CYS A 100 -0.75 7.01 4.77
CA CYS A 100 0.43 7.67 5.36
C CYS A 100 1.74 7.30 4.66
N ASP A 101 1.86 6.07 4.17
CA ASP A 101 3.03 5.65 3.40
C ASP A 101 2.75 4.46 2.47
N LEU A 102 3.43 4.46 1.33
CA LEU A 102 3.51 3.37 0.38
C LEU A 102 4.99 3.06 0.11
N LEU A 103 5.47 1.97 0.70
CA LEU A 103 6.82 1.48 0.45
C LEU A 103 6.83 0.54 -0.76
N ILE A 104 7.48 0.99 -1.83
CA ILE A 104 7.81 0.17 -2.98
C ILE A 104 9.24 -0.36 -2.81
N PRO A 105 9.45 -1.68 -2.81
CA PRO A 105 10.78 -2.23 -2.56
C PRO A 105 11.72 -1.98 -3.73
N ALA A 106 13.00 -1.79 -3.41
CA ALA A 106 14.06 -1.59 -4.38
C ALA A 106 14.27 -2.84 -5.26
N VAL A 107 14.53 -2.64 -6.56
CA VAL A 107 14.64 -3.71 -7.55
C VAL A 107 16.08 -3.84 -8.01
N SER A 108 16.71 -4.99 -7.76
CA SER A 108 18.08 -5.24 -8.23
C SER A 108 18.08 -5.65 -9.70
N ILE A 109 18.67 -4.82 -10.56
CA ILE A 109 18.78 -5.08 -12.00
C ILE A 109 20.18 -5.61 -12.31
N PRO A 110 20.32 -6.80 -12.93
CA PRO A 110 21.62 -7.33 -13.31
C PRO A 110 22.42 -6.32 -14.15
N GLY A 111 23.67 -6.07 -13.75
CA GLY A 111 24.56 -5.14 -14.44
C GLY A 111 24.52 -3.69 -13.93
N GLN A 112 23.71 -3.38 -12.92
CA GLN A 112 23.75 -2.09 -12.23
C GLN A 112 24.62 -2.10 -10.97
N ALA A 113 25.07 -0.91 -10.56
CA ALA A 113 25.88 -0.73 -9.36
C ALA A 113 25.06 -0.86 -8.05
N GLY A 114 23.74 -0.66 -8.12
CA GLY A 114 22.82 -0.74 -6.99
C GLY A 114 21.38 -0.99 -7.48
N PRO A 115 20.45 -1.27 -6.57
CA PRO A 115 19.06 -1.49 -6.93
C PRO A 115 18.39 -0.19 -7.39
N THR A 116 17.44 -0.31 -8.31
CA THR A 116 16.53 0.77 -8.69
C THR A 116 15.56 1.03 -7.54
N GLU A 117 15.54 2.26 -7.04
CA GLU A 117 14.62 2.70 -5.98
C GLU A 117 13.64 3.71 -6.56
N MET A 118 12.37 3.57 -6.20
CA MET A 118 11.32 4.54 -6.50
C MET A 118 10.82 5.11 -5.18
N ILE A 119 11.14 6.37 -4.93
CA ILE A 119 10.82 7.06 -3.69
C ILE A 119 9.76 8.10 -4.00
N MET A 120 8.58 7.96 -3.39
CA MET A 120 7.55 9.00 -3.47
C MET A 120 8.01 10.22 -2.68
N VAL A 121 7.87 11.42 -3.25
CA VAL A 121 8.20 12.65 -2.52
C VAL A 121 7.22 12.86 -1.36
N SER A 122 7.75 13.16 -0.17
CA SER A 122 7.00 13.08 1.10
C SER A 122 5.84 14.09 1.21
N ASN A 123 5.88 15.17 0.44
CA ASN A 123 4.82 16.18 0.42
C ASN A 123 3.55 15.74 -0.32
N VAL A 124 3.54 14.56 -0.94
CA VAL A 124 2.35 14.04 -1.65
C VAL A 124 1.28 13.54 -0.67
N TYR A 125 1.68 12.86 0.41
CA TYR A 125 0.71 12.21 1.30
C TYR A 125 -0.29 13.18 1.96
N PRO A 126 0.13 14.36 2.46
CA PRO A 126 -0.81 15.33 3.03
C PRO A 126 -1.82 15.90 2.03
N GLU A 127 -1.53 15.83 0.72
CA GLU A 127 -2.40 16.33 -0.35
C GLU A 127 -3.38 15.25 -0.84
N LEU A 128 -3.26 14.01 -0.37
CA LEU A 128 -4.18 12.92 -0.71
C LEU A 128 -5.49 13.10 0.05
N ALA A 129 -6.59 13.19 -0.70
CA ALA A 129 -7.91 13.13 -0.09
C ALA A 129 -8.12 11.76 0.57
N PRO A 130 -8.62 11.72 1.81
CA PRO A 130 -8.97 10.47 2.47
C PRO A 130 -10.01 9.70 1.64
N ALA A 131 -9.82 8.38 1.51
CA ALA A 131 -10.78 7.54 0.82
C ALA A 131 -11.93 7.17 1.76
N GLN A 132 -13.17 7.23 1.27
CA GLN A 132 -14.35 6.91 2.06
C GLN A 132 -14.98 5.61 1.56
N THR A 133 -15.36 4.74 2.50
CA THR A 133 -16.07 3.49 2.25
C THR A 133 -16.92 3.14 3.48
N SER A 134 -17.60 2.00 3.46
CA SER A 134 -18.27 1.44 4.64
C SER A 134 -17.58 0.15 5.08
N MET A 135 -17.66 -0.16 6.37
CA MET A 135 -17.28 -1.48 6.89
C MET A 135 -18.55 -2.23 7.26
N THR A 136 -18.67 -3.45 6.77
CA THR A 136 -19.69 -4.40 7.22
C THR A 136 -19.06 -5.27 8.28
N VAL A 137 -19.74 -5.36 9.43
CA VAL A 137 -19.37 -6.20 10.56
C VAL A 137 -20.51 -7.19 10.76
N GLU A 138 -20.24 -8.50 10.74
CA GLU A 138 -21.31 -9.50 10.90
C GLU A 138 -21.94 -9.40 12.29
N ASN A 139 -21.11 -9.43 13.32
CA ASN A 139 -21.48 -9.21 14.72
C ASN A 139 -20.38 -8.41 15.44
N TYR A 140 -20.74 -7.63 16.45
CA TYR A 140 -19.77 -6.90 17.27
C TYR A 140 -19.20 -7.78 18.37
N THR A 141 -18.63 -8.92 17.98
CA THR A 141 -17.92 -9.83 18.87
C THR A 141 -16.57 -10.24 18.28
N THR A 142 -15.62 -10.61 19.13
CA THR A 142 -14.34 -11.17 18.69
C THR A 142 -14.53 -12.40 17.82
N CYS A 143 -13.65 -12.55 16.82
CA CYS A 143 -13.70 -13.52 15.72
C CYS A 143 -14.85 -13.34 14.72
N SER A 144 -15.64 -12.26 14.82
CA SER A 144 -16.63 -11.93 13.79
C SER A 144 -15.97 -11.39 12.54
N ASP A 145 -16.53 -11.75 11.39
CA ASP A 145 -16.05 -11.31 10.09
C ASP A 145 -16.28 -9.81 9.90
N VAL A 146 -15.27 -9.17 9.31
CA VAL A 146 -15.32 -7.80 8.81
C VAL A 146 -14.94 -7.77 7.35
N SER A 147 -15.67 -6.98 6.58
CA SER A 147 -15.39 -6.78 5.15
C SER A 147 -15.61 -5.33 4.77
N PHE A 148 -14.77 -4.84 3.86
CA PHE A 148 -14.83 -3.49 3.33
C PHE A 148 -15.01 -3.60 1.81
N PRO A 149 -15.92 -2.85 1.19
CA PRO A 149 -15.94 -2.71 -0.26
C PRO A 149 -14.60 -2.18 -0.76
N MET A 150 -14.26 -2.51 -2.00
CA MET A 150 -13.07 -2.02 -2.68
C MET A 150 -12.94 -0.49 -2.56
N VAL A 151 -11.81 -0.04 -2.05
CA VAL A 151 -11.44 1.37 -1.87
C VAL A 151 -10.44 1.77 -2.94
N SER A 152 -10.62 2.93 -3.57
CA SER A 152 -9.71 3.44 -4.59
C SER A 152 -8.98 4.69 -4.11
N PHE A 153 -7.66 4.67 -4.23
CA PHE A 153 -6.77 5.82 -4.06
C PHE A 153 -6.26 6.25 -5.43
N ILE A 154 -6.46 7.52 -5.77
CA ILE A 154 -5.97 8.10 -7.02
C ILE A 154 -4.87 9.10 -6.71
N PHE A 155 -3.71 8.89 -7.31
CA PHE A 155 -2.54 9.76 -7.19
C PHE A 155 -2.38 10.54 -8.49
N SER A 156 -2.45 11.85 -8.36
CA SER A 156 -2.16 12.84 -9.40
C SER A 156 -3.01 12.76 -10.65
N ALA A 157 -4.25 12.31 -10.49
CA ALA A 157 -5.28 12.37 -11.51
C ALA A 157 -6.64 12.70 -10.87
N VAL A 158 -7.50 13.38 -11.63
CA VAL A 158 -8.92 13.50 -11.31
C VAL A 158 -9.67 12.65 -12.32
N LEU A 159 -10.50 11.72 -11.84
CA LEU A 159 -11.32 10.84 -12.67
C LEU A 159 -12.81 11.04 -12.29
N PRO A 160 -13.73 11.13 -13.26
CA PRO A 160 -15.17 11.13 -12.97
C PRO A 160 -15.62 9.85 -12.24
N ASP A 161 -15.18 8.70 -12.73
CA ASP A 161 -15.40 7.38 -12.14
C ASP A 161 -14.03 6.71 -11.90
N PRO A 162 -13.47 6.83 -10.68
CA PRO A 162 -12.16 6.29 -10.35
C PRO A 162 -12.00 4.79 -10.59
N LEU A 163 -13.09 4.01 -10.60
CA LEU A 163 -13.03 2.55 -10.75
C LEU A 163 -13.05 2.10 -12.21
N ASN A 164 -13.74 2.84 -13.08
CA ASN A 164 -13.99 2.42 -14.46
C ASN A 164 -13.24 3.25 -15.51
N ASP A 165 -12.92 4.51 -15.21
CA ASP A 165 -12.26 5.38 -16.19
C ASP A 165 -10.79 5.02 -16.37
N SER A 166 -10.25 5.24 -17.57
CA SER A 166 -8.82 5.04 -17.84
C SER A 166 -8.00 6.21 -17.29
N LEU A 167 -6.80 5.89 -16.78
CA LEU A 167 -5.83 6.91 -16.37
C LEU A 167 -5.45 7.84 -17.55
N PRO A 168 -5.51 9.17 -17.39
CA PRO A 168 -5.25 10.12 -18.47
C PRO A 168 -3.82 10.06 -19.00
N ASP A 169 -3.65 10.22 -20.31
CA ASP A 169 -2.34 10.13 -20.97
C ASP A 169 -1.63 11.47 -21.10
N THR A 170 -2.42 12.55 -21.16
CA THR A 170 -1.97 13.92 -21.38
C THR A 170 -3.00 14.90 -20.82
N GLY A 171 -2.58 16.11 -20.49
CA GLY A 171 -3.47 17.22 -20.14
C GLY A 171 -3.48 17.49 -18.64
N LEU A 172 -2.88 18.61 -18.25
CA LEU A 172 -3.01 19.15 -16.91
C LEU A 172 -4.43 19.64 -16.70
N CYS A 173 -4.94 19.54 -15.47
CA CYS A 173 -6.25 20.05 -15.12
C CYS A 173 -6.32 21.57 -15.27
N SER A 174 -6.78 22.04 -16.44
CA SER A 174 -7.15 23.44 -16.68
C SER A 174 -8.66 23.60 -16.45
N GLY A 175 -9.07 23.81 -15.20
CA GLY A 175 -10.47 23.91 -14.81
C GLY A 175 -11.05 22.61 -14.27
N THR A 176 -12.36 22.39 -14.44
CA THR A 176 -13.13 21.33 -13.74
C THR A 176 -13.50 20.13 -14.63
N SER A 177 -12.76 19.86 -15.71
CA SER A 177 -13.11 18.80 -16.67
C SER A 177 -12.20 17.58 -16.53
N PRO A 178 -12.57 16.58 -15.70
CA PRO A 178 -11.88 15.30 -15.66
C PRO A 178 -12.28 14.40 -16.86
N PRO A 179 -11.45 13.41 -17.26
CA PRO A 179 -10.20 13.00 -16.62
C PRO A 179 -8.99 13.88 -17.00
N CYS A 180 -8.18 14.27 -16.00
CA CYS A 180 -6.99 15.11 -16.21
C CYS A 180 -5.90 14.84 -15.16
N ILE A 181 -4.66 15.25 -15.45
CA ILE A 181 -3.49 15.09 -14.57
C ILE A 181 -3.39 16.30 -13.63
N THR A 182 -3.16 16.04 -12.35
CA THR A 182 -2.88 17.09 -11.34
C THR A 182 -1.42 17.08 -10.95
N ASP A 183 -0.92 18.26 -10.58
CA ASP A 183 0.35 18.43 -9.90
C ASP A 183 0.04 18.41 -8.39
N MET A 184 0.28 17.27 -7.74
CA MET A 184 -0.05 17.10 -6.32
C MET A 184 1.06 17.57 -5.40
N ASP A 185 2.31 17.51 -5.84
CA ASP A 185 3.47 17.97 -5.08
C ASP A 185 3.80 19.45 -5.31
N ASN A 186 3.04 20.13 -6.17
CA ASN A 186 3.12 21.56 -6.49
C ASN A 186 4.50 21.97 -7.01
N ASP A 187 5.12 21.09 -7.81
CA ASP A 187 6.45 21.29 -8.40
C ASP A 187 6.41 21.84 -9.84
N SER A 188 5.20 22.17 -10.31
CA SER A 188 4.85 22.59 -11.67
C SER A 188 5.03 21.53 -12.76
N ASN A 189 5.20 20.25 -12.39
CA ASN A 189 5.26 19.13 -13.32
C ASN A 189 3.97 18.28 -13.24
N PRO A 190 3.63 17.53 -14.31
CA PRO A 190 2.41 16.73 -14.32
C PRO A 190 2.59 15.43 -13.54
N GLY A 191 1.77 15.16 -12.53
CA GLY A 191 1.76 13.88 -11.84
C GLY A 191 2.24 13.99 -10.40
N VAL A 192 2.52 12.85 -9.77
CA VAL A 192 3.27 12.76 -8.52
C VAL A 192 4.71 12.48 -8.90
N THR A 193 5.63 13.22 -8.30
CA THR A 193 7.05 12.96 -8.47
C THR A 193 7.49 11.74 -7.69
N PHE A 194 8.11 10.81 -8.40
CA PHE A 194 8.95 9.76 -7.85
C PHE A 194 10.40 10.08 -8.14
N GLU A 195 11.23 10.15 -7.11
CA GLU A 195 12.67 10.14 -7.32
C GLU A 195 13.08 8.70 -7.67
N ALA A 196 13.77 8.57 -8.80
CA ALA A 196 14.22 7.29 -9.29
C ALA A 196 15.74 7.24 -9.15
N LEU A 197 16.24 6.31 -8.33
CA LEU A 197 17.68 6.12 -8.14
C LEU A 197 18.10 4.87 -8.91
N ASN A 198 19.28 4.91 -9.53
CA ASN A 198 19.87 3.79 -10.26
C ASN A 198 18.93 3.18 -11.33
N VAL A 199 18.33 3.97 -12.22
CA VAL A 199 17.52 3.44 -13.34
C VAL A 199 18.44 2.93 -14.48
N PRO A 200 18.15 1.78 -15.12
CA PRO A 200 19.05 1.24 -16.15
C PRO A 200 19.04 2.05 -17.44
N GLY A 201 20.23 2.27 -18.00
CA GLY A 201 20.41 2.78 -19.37
C GLY A 201 20.09 4.26 -19.57
N ILE A 202 19.50 4.93 -18.56
CA ILE A 202 19.19 6.36 -18.56
C ILE A 202 19.42 6.90 -17.16
N ASP A 203 20.11 8.04 -17.06
CA ASP A 203 20.29 8.80 -15.83
C ASP A 203 18.99 9.55 -15.48
N VAL A 204 17.93 8.79 -15.17
CA VAL A 204 16.66 9.33 -14.70
C VAL A 204 16.87 9.84 -13.28
N ARG A 205 16.51 11.10 -13.04
CA ARG A 205 16.49 11.70 -11.71
C ARG A 205 15.11 11.57 -11.08
N SER A 206 14.08 11.87 -11.85
CA SER A 206 12.70 11.88 -11.39
C SER A 206 11.78 11.36 -12.48
N ILE A 207 10.75 10.62 -12.07
CA ILE A 207 9.67 10.14 -12.92
C ILE A 207 8.39 10.74 -12.38
N TYR A 208 7.62 11.39 -13.24
CA TYR A 208 6.31 11.90 -12.87
C TYR A 208 5.27 10.86 -13.26
N MET A 209 4.54 10.34 -12.28
CA MET A 209 3.59 9.25 -12.48
C MET A 209 2.19 9.66 -12.07
N ILE A 210 1.21 8.98 -12.67
CA ILE A 210 -0.12 8.88 -12.12
C ILE A 210 -0.34 7.44 -11.70
N MET A 211 -1.06 7.25 -10.60
CA MET A 211 -1.34 5.92 -10.08
C MET A 211 -2.79 5.81 -9.66
N ARG A 212 -3.37 4.64 -9.90
CA ARG A 212 -4.62 4.21 -9.30
C ARG A 212 -4.35 2.95 -8.51
N SER A 213 -4.66 2.99 -7.23
CA SER A 213 -4.53 1.86 -6.32
C SER A 213 -5.90 1.48 -5.80
N THR A 214 -6.35 0.25 -6.03
CA THR A 214 -7.56 -0.27 -5.41
C THR A 214 -7.20 -1.32 -4.37
N MET A 215 -7.84 -1.25 -3.21
CA MET A 215 -7.65 -2.18 -2.10
C MET A 215 -8.98 -2.77 -1.69
N ASP A 216 -9.03 -4.08 -1.56
CA ASP A 216 -10.14 -4.81 -0.97
C ASP A 216 -9.64 -5.50 0.30
N PHE A 217 -10.44 -5.48 1.36
CA PHE A 217 -10.04 -5.94 2.68
C PHE A 217 -11.11 -6.87 3.26
N SER A 218 -10.64 -7.97 3.83
CA SER A 218 -11.48 -8.95 4.53
C SER A 218 -10.75 -9.43 5.77
N GLY A 219 -11.42 -9.60 6.90
CA GLY A 219 -10.75 -9.98 8.12
C GLY A 219 -11.70 -10.35 9.24
N ILE A 220 -11.16 -10.33 10.46
CA ILE A 220 -11.88 -10.60 11.71
C ILE A 220 -11.53 -9.56 12.76
N ILE A 221 -12.42 -9.40 13.74
CA ILE A 221 -12.13 -8.66 14.97
C ILE A 221 -11.31 -9.55 15.90
N GLY A 222 -10.03 -9.26 16.08
CA GLY A 222 -9.17 -10.01 17.01
C GLY A 222 -9.43 -9.63 18.47
N SER A 223 -9.61 -8.35 18.73
CA SER A 223 -10.02 -7.78 20.03
C SER A 223 -10.63 -6.39 19.78
N GLU A 224 -11.02 -5.69 20.85
CA GLU A 224 -11.44 -4.28 20.76
C GLU A 224 -10.35 -3.38 20.13
N ASP A 225 -9.08 -3.76 20.25
CA ASP A 225 -7.93 -2.98 19.79
C ASP A 225 -7.21 -3.61 18.59
N LEU A 226 -7.72 -4.70 18.04
CA LEU A 226 -7.04 -5.49 17.02
C LEU A 226 -7.99 -5.94 15.92
N LEU A 227 -7.66 -5.56 14.69
CA LEU A 227 -8.22 -6.11 13.46
C LEU A 227 -7.14 -6.94 12.77
N LEU A 228 -7.52 -8.13 12.28
CA LEU A 228 -6.63 -9.01 11.53
C LEU A 228 -7.31 -9.37 10.23
N GLY A 229 -6.57 -9.43 9.13
CA GLY A 229 -7.19 -9.82 7.88
C GLY A 229 -6.22 -10.02 6.75
N ASN A 230 -6.83 -10.09 5.58
CA ASN A 230 -6.19 -10.15 4.30
C ASN A 230 -6.57 -8.94 3.46
N SER A 231 -5.71 -8.62 2.51
CA SER A 231 -5.90 -7.55 1.56
C SER A 231 -5.64 -8.02 0.14
N MET A 232 -6.49 -7.63 -0.79
CA MET A 232 -6.20 -7.67 -2.22
C MET A 232 -5.88 -6.26 -2.69
N TRP A 233 -4.83 -6.14 -3.50
CA TRP A 233 -4.35 -4.87 -4.01
C TRP A 233 -4.20 -4.94 -5.52
N THR A 234 -4.77 -3.96 -6.21
CA THR A 234 -4.48 -3.73 -7.62
C THR A 234 -3.89 -2.34 -7.76
N ILE A 235 -2.84 -2.23 -8.57
CA ILE A 235 -2.23 -0.95 -8.88
C ILE A 235 -2.07 -0.81 -10.38
N GLU A 236 -2.46 0.36 -10.86
CA GLU A 236 -2.18 0.82 -12.21
C GLU A 236 -1.25 2.01 -12.11
N GLN A 237 -0.19 2.00 -12.92
CA GLN A 237 0.82 3.04 -12.92
C GLN A 237 1.06 3.52 -14.34
N LYS A 238 1.26 4.83 -14.48
CA LYS A 238 1.61 5.41 -15.76
C LYS A 238 2.58 6.57 -15.58
N ALA A 239 3.76 6.44 -16.19
CA ALA A 239 4.69 7.55 -16.31
C ALA A 239 4.18 8.56 -17.36
N VAL A 240 3.95 9.79 -16.91
CA VAL A 240 3.45 10.91 -17.71
C VAL A 240 4.55 11.93 -18.02
N GLY A 241 5.67 11.88 -17.30
CA GLY A 241 6.86 12.65 -17.60
C GLY A 241 8.10 12.09 -16.92
N CYS A 242 9.26 12.66 -17.23
CA CYS A 242 10.48 12.41 -16.47
C CYS A 242 11.48 13.55 -16.62
N THR A 243 12.45 13.57 -15.71
CA THR A 243 13.62 14.46 -15.73
C THR A 243 14.88 13.60 -15.69
N ILE A 244 15.82 13.89 -16.59
CA ILE A 244 17.08 13.17 -16.72
C ILE A 244 18.27 14.11 -16.55
N VAL A 245 19.42 13.57 -16.16
CA VAL A 245 20.70 14.26 -16.11
C VAL A 245 21.65 13.58 -17.10
N PRO A 246 21.73 14.04 -18.36
CA PRO A 246 22.51 13.35 -19.39
C PRO A 246 23.97 13.16 -18.98
N LEU A 247 24.58 12.03 -19.35
CA LEU A 247 26.00 11.75 -19.11
C LEU A 247 26.89 12.95 -19.46
N GLY A 248 27.69 13.38 -18.48
CA GLY A 248 28.61 14.52 -18.62
C GLY A 248 27.97 15.90 -18.45
N GLN A 249 26.68 15.97 -18.11
CA GLN A 249 25.99 17.20 -17.74
C GLN A 249 25.68 17.20 -16.24
N THR A 250 25.62 18.39 -15.65
CA THR A 250 25.20 18.58 -14.26
C THR A 250 23.75 19.04 -14.15
N ASN A 251 23.20 19.57 -15.25
CA ASN A 251 21.90 20.21 -15.23
C ASN A 251 20.82 19.21 -15.65
N PRO A 252 19.78 19.03 -14.82
CA PRO A 252 18.63 18.22 -15.20
C PRO A 252 17.86 18.88 -16.35
N ARG A 253 17.25 18.05 -17.21
CA ARG A 253 16.29 18.51 -18.22
C ARG A 253 15.09 17.57 -18.31
N PRO A 254 13.93 18.06 -18.77
CA PRO A 254 12.81 17.18 -19.10
C PRO A 254 13.20 16.16 -20.17
N CYS A 255 12.62 14.98 -20.06
CA CYS A 255 12.68 13.97 -21.10
C CYS A 255 11.99 14.46 -22.38
N ASN A 256 12.54 14.07 -23.53
CA ASN A 256 11.76 14.08 -24.78
C ASN A 256 10.83 12.85 -24.86
N GLU A 257 9.93 12.81 -25.85
CA GLU A 257 8.98 11.70 -26.04
C GLU A 257 9.66 10.33 -26.16
N SER A 258 10.80 10.25 -26.88
CA SER A 258 11.52 8.98 -27.03
C SER A 258 12.12 8.51 -25.71
N GLU A 259 12.60 9.41 -24.87
CA GLU A 259 13.14 9.09 -23.53
C GLU A 259 12.01 8.68 -22.59
N LEU A 260 10.88 9.40 -22.63
CA LEU A 260 9.69 9.06 -21.85
C LEU A 260 9.15 7.68 -22.23
N ASP A 261 9.12 7.33 -23.51
CA ASP A 261 8.70 6.00 -23.98
C ASP A 261 9.66 4.90 -23.52
N ILE A 262 10.95 5.19 -23.37
CA ILE A 262 11.89 4.24 -22.75
C ILE A 262 11.57 4.12 -21.27
N VAL A 263 11.42 5.23 -20.55
CA VAL A 263 11.05 5.25 -19.13
C VAL A 263 9.76 4.46 -18.89
N ARG A 264 8.71 4.63 -19.70
CA ARG A 264 7.46 3.84 -19.60
C ARG A 264 7.65 2.33 -19.74
N LYS A 265 8.67 1.89 -20.49
CA LYS A 265 8.98 0.46 -20.71
C LYS A 265 9.87 -0.12 -19.63
N VAL A 266 10.81 0.66 -19.10
CA VAL A 266 11.77 0.22 -18.09
C VAL A 266 11.30 0.50 -16.65
N ASN A 267 10.31 1.39 -16.47
CA ASN A 267 9.74 1.68 -15.17
C ASN A 267 9.21 0.38 -14.56
N PRO A 268 9.65 0.01 -13.34
CA PRO A 268 9.15 -1.17 -12.68
C PRO A 268 7.62 -1.10 -12.53
N ARG A 269 6.95 -2.13 -13.02
CA ARG A 269 5.51 -2.34 -12.81
C ARG A 269 5.32 -3.23 -11.60
N LEU A 270 4.49 -2.76 -10.68
CA LEU A 270 4.07 -3.55 -9.53
C LEU A 270 2.78 -4.27 -9.90
N GLU A 271 2.77 -5.57 -9.70
CA GLU A 271 1.57 -6.39 -9.84
C GLU A 271 1.44 -7.24 -8.58
N MET A 272 0.24 -7.42 -8.07
CA MET A 272 0.04 -8.34 -6.94
C MET A 272 0.29 -9.78 -7.40
N VAL A 273 0.93 -10.59 -6.57
CA VAL A 273 1.09 -12.03 -6.84
C VAL A 273 -0.30 -12.68 -6.73
N PRO A 274 -0.90 -13.20 -7.84
CA PRO A 274 -2.32 -13.59 -7.85
C PRO A 274 -2.71 -14.67 -6.85
N SER A 275 -1.74 -15.48 -6.41
CA SER A 275 -1.94 -16.59 -5.47
C SER A 275 -1.65 -16.24 -4.00
N LYS A 276 -1.25 -14.99 -3.70
CA LYS A 276 -0.83 -14.59 -2.35
C LYS A 276 -1.55 -13.32 -1.91
N ALA A 277 -2.60 -13.49 -1.11
CA ALA A 277 -3.24 -12.36 -0.44
C ALA A 277 -2.23 -11.64 0.48
N GLY A 278 -2.33 -10.30 0.55
CA GLY A 278 -1.59 -9.54 1.53
C GLY A 278 -2.15 -9.74 2.93
N SER A 279 -1.35 -9.46 3.96
CA SER A 279 -1.79 -9.50 5.36
C SER A 279 -2.10 -8.09 5.86
N LEU A 280 -3.22 -7.94 6.54
CA LEU A 280 -3.67 -6.72 7.21
C LEU A 280 -3.59 -6.87 8.73
N ILE A 281 -3.03 -5.87 9.40
CA ILE A 281 -3.12 -5.70 10.85
C ILE A 281 -3.60 -4.28 11.12
N GLY A 282 -4.70 -4.14 11.86
CA GLY A 282 -5.19 -2.87 12.39
C GLY A 282 -5.05 -2.84 13.90
N ARG A 283 -4.54 -1.74 14.46
CA ARG A 283 -4.35 -1.54 15.90
C ARG A 283 -5.01 -0.23 16.32
N ARG A 284 -5.79 -0.24 17.39
CA ARG A 284 -6.38 1.00 17.94
C ARG A 284 -5.26 1.87 18.53
N THR A 285 -5.22 3.14 18.18
CA THR A 285 -4.16 4.08 18.61
C THR A 285 -4.69 5.33 19.31
N GLY A 286 -6.00 5.57 19.26
CA GLY A 286 -6.52 6.93 19.51
C GLY A 286 -6.08 7.90 18.40
N PRO A 287 -6.27 9.22 18.59
CA PRO A 287 -5.84 10.21 17.62
C PRO A 287 -4.32 10.15 17.36
N ILE A 288 -3.93 9.92 16.12
CA ILE A 288 -2.52 9.83 15.68
C ILE A 288 -2.39 10.55 14.33
N SER A 289 -1.24 11.19 14.08
CA SER A 289 -0.92 11.76 12.77
C SER A 289 -0.15 10.76 11.90
N CYS A 290 -0.11 10.95 10.58
CA CYS A 290 0.73 10.11 9.72
C CYS A 290 2.23 10.18 10.08
N GLU A 291 2.72 11.36 10.49
CA GLU A 291 4.11 11.51 10.95
C GLU A 291 4.39 10.68 12.21
N ASP A 292 3.50 10.76 13.19
CA ASP A 292 3.63 9.98 14.44
C ASP A 292 3.51 8.48 14.16
N LEU A 293 2.62 8.06 13.27
CA LEU A 293 2.47 6.66 12.86
C LEU A 293 3.76 6.11 12.24
N LEU A 294 4.42 6.88 11.37
CA LEU A 294 5.68 6.47 10.76
C LEU A 294 6.81 6.31 11.80
N LEU A 295 6.83 7.16 12.82
CA LEU A 295 7.83 7.09 13.90
C LEU A 295 7.57 5.97 14.91
N SER A 296 6.32 5.57 15.08
CA SER A 296 5.87 4.60 16.09
C SER A 296 5.46 3.23 15.52
N GLU A 297 5.70 2.98 14.23
CA GLU A 297 5.30 1.73 13.56
C GLU A 297 5.75 0.47 14.31
N ASP A 298 7.04 0.39 14.68
CA ASP A 298 7.63 -0.75 15.39
C ASP A 298 6.94 -0.97 16.75
N GLU A 299 6.51 0.10 17.42
CA GLU A 299 5.83 0.06 18.72
C GLU A 299 4.37 -0.41 18.55
N ILE A 300 3.66 0.12 17.55
CA ILE A 300 2.24 -0.18 17.31
C ILE A 300 2.04 -1.61 16.80
N PHE A 301 2.82 -2.02 15.81
CA PHE A 301 2.61 -3.29 15.12
C PHE A 301 3.55 -4.41 15.57
N GLY A 302 4.60 -4.08 16.33
CA GLY A 302 5.69 -5.00 16.60
C GLY A 302 6.58 -5.24 15.39
N ARG A 303 7.73 -5.89 15.64
CA ARG A 303 8.68 -6.35 14.62
C ARG A 303 8.32 -7.72 14.08
#